data_AF-A0A6P0NSM5-F1
#
_entry.id   AF-A0A6P0NSM5-F1
#
_cell.length_a   1.000
_cell.length_b   1.000
_cell.length_c   1.000
_cell.angle_alpha   90.00
_cell.angle_beta   90.00
_cell.angle_gamma   90.00
#
_symmetry.space_group_name_H-M   'P 1'
#
loop_
_entity.id
_entity.type
_entity.pdbx_description
1 polymer ?
#
loop_
_entity_poly.entity_id
_entity_poly.type
_entity_poly.pdbx_seq_one_letter_code
_entity_poly.pdbx_strand_id
1 'polypeptide(L)' 'MFAPLSDPNFFSQVKLGESGRYIEWDGGIDFCELSFMV' A
#
# COMPACT_ATOMS: atom_id res chain seq x y z
N MET A 1 2.94 3.60 12.61
CA MET A 1 2.87 3.84 11.15
C MET A 1 2.03 2.79 10.43
N PHE A 2 2.17 1.49 10.74
CA PHE A 2 1.46 0.40 10.03
C PHE A 2 0.21 -0.17 10.75
N ALA A 3 -0.18 0.37 11.91
CA ALA A 3 -1.30 -0.17 12.71
C ALA A 3 -2.64 -0.32 11.94
N PRO A 4 -3.01 0.56 10.97
CA PRO A 4 -4.22 0.39 10.18
C PRO A 4 -4.23 -0.87 9.30
N LEU A 5 -3.07 -1.39 8.91
CA LEU A 5 -2.96 -2.58 8.04
C LEU A 5 -3.36 -3.88 8.74
N SER A 6 -3.46 -3.86 10.07
CA SER A 6 -3.96 -4.98 10.85
C SER A 6 -5.47 -5.17 10.72
N ASP A 7 -6.20 -4.16 10.24
CA ASP A 7 -7.63 -4.28 9.93
C ASP A 7 -7.81 -4.87 8.52
N PRO A 8 -8.42 -6.06 8.37
CA PRO A 8 -8.65 -6.67 7.07
C PRO A 8 -9.49 -5.81 6.12
N ASN A 9 -10.43 -5.02 6.67
CA ASN A 9 -11.29 -4.16 5.88
C ASN A 9 -10.51 -2.98 5.31
N PHE A 10 -9.56 -2.43 6.08
CA PHE A 10 -8.65 -1.41 5.60
C PHE A 10 -7.65 -1.98 4.59
N PHE A 11 -7.04 -3.12 4.90
CA PHE A 11 -6.07 -3.78 4.02
C PHE A 11 -6.64 -4.05 2.62
N SER A 12 -7.90 -4.50 2.54
CA SER A 12 -8.60 -4.78 1.28
C SER A 12 -8.83 -3.56 0.37
N GLN A 13 -8.65 -2.34 0.87
CA GLN A 13 -8.81 -1.11 0.10
C GLN A 13 -7.56 -0.72 -0.70
N VAL A 14 -6.51 -1.57 -0.66
CA VAL A 14 -5.27 -1.35 -1.41
C VAL A 14 -5.55 -1.16 -2.91
N LYS A 15 -4.94 -0.13 -3.48
CA LYS A 15 -5.02 0.21 -4.91
C LYS A 15 -3.62 0.38 -5.48
N LEU A 16 -3.52 0.26 -6.80
CA LEU A 16 -2.30 0.62 -7.51
C LEU A 16 -2.27 2.14 -7.71
N GLY A 17 -1.16 2.76 -7.29
CA GLY A 17 -0.87 4.17 -7.50
C GLY A 17 -0.56 4.50 -8.96
N GLU A 18 -0.33 5.77 -9.23
CA GLU A 18 -0.10 6.27 -10.59
C GLU A 18 1.10 5.56 -11.25
N SER A 19 0.94 5.07 -12.49
CA SER A 19 1.89 4.19 -13.20
C SER A 19 2.02 2.74 -12.71
N GLY A 20 1.24 2.29 -11.73
CA GLY A 20 1.25 0.90 -11.25
C GLY A 20 2.54 0.48 -10.54
N ARG A 21 3.37 1.44 -10.12
CA ARG A 21 4.66 1.22 -9.44
C ARG A 21 4.58 1.27 -7.92
N TYR A 22 3.42 1.62 -7.38
CA TYR A 22 3.21 1.75 -5.94
C TYR A 22 1.86 1.18 -5.55
N ILE A 23 1.75 0.73 -4.30
CA ILE A 23 0.47 0.41 -3.69
C ILE A 23 0.11 1.50 -2.69
N GLU A 24 -1.15 1.89 -2.70
CA GLU A 24 -1.67 3.03 -1.97
C GLU A 24 -2.95 2.62 -1.24
N TRP A 25 -3.14 3.19 -0.06
CA TRP A 25 -4.40 3.15 0.67
C TRP A 25 -4.97 4.57 0.75
N ASP A 26 -6.30 4.68 0.68
CA ASP A 26 -6.99 5.94 0.95
C ASP A 26 -6.65 6.39 2.38
N GLY A 27 -5.86 7.47 2.49
CA GLY A 27 -5.30 7.93 3.77
C GLY A 27 -3.78 8.15 3.77
N GLY A 28 -3.09 7.94 2.64
CA GLY A 28 -1.68 8.33 2.46
C GLY A 28 -0.68 7.36 3.09
N ILE A 29 -1.04 6.08 3.19
CA ILE A 29 -0.04 5.02 3.45
C ILE A 29 0.52 4.60 2.10
N ASP A 30 1.60 5.26 1.71
CA ASP A 30 2.33 4.95 0.49
C ASP A 30 3.46 3.98 0.84
N PHE A 31 3.40 2.77 0.29
CA PHE A 31 4.56 1.90 0.32
C PHE A 31 5.41 2.21 -0.91
N CYS A 32 6.58 2.80 -0.67
CA CYS A 32 7.66 2.75 -1.65
C CYS A 32 7.96 1.28 -1.93
N GLU A 33 7.84 0.88 -3.19
CA GLU A 33 8.28 -0.43 -3.66
C GLU A 33 9.73 -0.64 -3.19
N LEU A 34 9.96 -1.54 -2.22
CA LEU A 34 11.27 -2.12 -2.04
C LEU A 34 11.50 -2.93 -3.29
N SER A 35 12.38 -2.42 -4.15
CA SER A 35 12.79 -3.03 -5.41
C SER A 35 12.82 -4.54 -5.26
N PHE A 36 11.97 -5.22 -6.03
CA PHE A 36 12.02 -6.65 -6.19
C PHE A 36 13.40 -6.99 -6.77
N MET A 37 14.35 -7.33 -5.91
CA MET A 37 15.58 -8.03 -6.25
C MET A 37 15.50 -9.40 -5.58
N VAL A 38 15.53 -10.40 -6.48
CA VAL A 38 15.51 -11.88 -6.35
C VAL A 38 14.22 -12.55 -5.86
#